data_AF-A0AAN8ECU5-F1
#
_entry.id   AF-A0AAN8ECU5-F1
#
_cell.length_a   1.000
_cell.length_b   1.000
_cell.length_c   1.000
_cell.angle_alpha   90.00
_cell.angle_beta   90.00
_cell.angle_gamma   90.00
#
_symmetry.space_group_name_H-M   'P 1'
#
loop_
_entity.id
_entity.type
_entity.pdbx_description
1 polymer ?
#
loop_
_entity_poly.entity_id
_entity_poly.type
_entity_poly.pdbx_seq_one_letter_code
_entity_poly.pdbx_strand_id
1 'polypeptide(L)'
;QSAVLCIRGGKFNYQGTKRWLEDNLDHTDSSLLQDNVAFVLCLDTLGNGDTMHLHVSKPPKEGSPQFTLLKELELVSESQFPDVKFSMVHKKINLADDMLAWEHERFGIRRLPAFTLSHLASHRLAQRASIMDARSVSPSSRHGAGEPPAGPHVDVQKLSRNTKLVAEALARVIYNLTEKGAPGDLQIFTEQMQVQDEQLSAVVDWLTAQPRAAQLVDKDSSVVSTLEYHMGHYLKDVKRHYVRADKRDPEFVFYDQLKQTMNAYR
;
A
#
# COMPACT_ATOMS: atom_id res chain seq x y z
N GLN A 1 2.96 14.71 13.32
CA GLN A 1 2.78 13.33 13.81
C GLN A 1 2.43 12.46 12.61
N SER A 2 2.90 11.21 12.57
CA SER A 2 2.63 10.29 11.45
C SER A 2 1.74 9.15 11.94
N ALA A 3 0.77 8.76 11.12
CA ALA A 3 -0.13 7.63 11.39
C ALA A 3 -0.06 6.62 10.24
N VAL A 4 -0.18 5.34 10.57
CA VAL A 4 -0.22 4.24 9.59
C VAL A 4 -1.60 3.60 9.67
N LEU A 5 -2.26 3.46 8.52
CA LEU A 5 -3.59 2.88 8.41
C LEU A 5 -3.54 1.66 7.50
N CYS A 6 -3.86 0.49 8.04
CA CYS A 6 -3.96 -0.76 7.28
C CYS A 6 -5.44 -1.08 7.03
N ILE A 7 -5.85 -0.97 5.77
CA ILE A 7 -7.27 -1.06 5.38
C ILE A 7 -7.54 -2.37 4.66
N ARG A 8 -8.65 -3.00 5.00
CA ARG A 8 -9.17 -4.17 4.29
C ARG A 8 -10.23 -3.76 3.28
N GLY A 9 -10.34 -4.52 2.20
CA GLY A 9 -11.37 -4.30 1.18
C GLY A 9 -10.99 -3.27 0.12
N GLY A 10 -9.69 -3.01 -0.08
CA GLY A 10 -9.18 -2.19 -1.19
C GLY A 10 -9.70 -2.65 -2.56
N LYS A 11 -9.76 -3.98 -2.79
CA LYS A 11 -10.28 -4.56 -4.04
C LYS A 11 -11.79 -4.37 -4.25
N PHE A 12 -12.55 -4.08 -3.20
CA PHE A 12 -13.99 -3.78 -3.29
C PHE A 12 -14.19 -2.27 -3.35
N ASN A 13 -13.61 -1.65 -4.38
CA ASN A 13 -13.70 -0.20 -4.60
C ASN A 13 -13.24 0.63 -3.38
N TYR A 14 -12.23 0.18 -2.65
CA TYR A 14 -11.71 0.84 -1.44
C TYR A 14 -12.78 1.08 -0.36
N GLN A 15 -13.68 0.12 -0.16
CA GLN A 15 -14.79 0.28 0.77
C GLN A 15 -14.35 0.51 2.22
N GLY A 16 -13.27 -0.15 2.65
CA GLY A 16 -12.72 0.08 3.98
C GLY A 16 -12.27 1.54 4.17
N THR A 17 -11.66 2.11 3.14
CA THR A 17 -11.17 3.50 3.11
C THR A 17 -12.34 4.47 3.10
N LYS A 18 -13.35 4.21 2.26
CA LYS A 18 -14.59 4.98 2.22
C LYS A 18 -15.23 5.02 3.60
N ARG A 19 -15.39 3.86 4.24
CA ARG A 19 -16.05 3.79 5.54
C ARG A 19 -15.25 4.48 6.64
N TRP A 20 -13.94 4.26 6.67
CA TRP A 20 -13.08 4.96 7.61
C TRP A 20 -13.18 6.48 7.44
N LEU A 21 -13.23 6.97 6.20
CA LEU A 21 -13.46 8.40 5.92
C LEU A 21 -14.83 8.88 6.40
N GLU A 22 -15.90 8.11 6.18
CA GLU A 22 -17.23 8.46 6.71
C GLU A 22 -17.24 8.55 8.23
N ASP A 23 -16.73 7.53 8.91
CA ASP A 23 -16.74 7.47 10.38
C ASP A 23 -15.87 8.58 11.00
N ASN A 24 -14.77 9.00 10.35
CA ASN A 24 -13.84 9.98 10.91
C ASN A 24 -14.04 11.42 10.38
N LEU A 25 -14.66 11.63 9.22
CA LEU A 25 -14.94 12.97 8.68
C LEU A 25 -16.40 13.40 8.85
N ASP A 26 -17.37 12.50 8.93
CA ASP A 26 -18.79 12.89 8.96
C ASP A 26 -19.32 13.19 10.38
N HIS A 27 -18.52 12.95 11.41
CA HIS A 27 -18.81 13.41 12.77
C HIS A 27 -18.38 14.89 12.88
N THR A 28 -19.13 15.70 13.64
CA THR A 28 -19.04 17.18 13.73
C THR A 28 -17.66 17.77 14.06
N ASP A 29 -16.65 16.95 14.30
CA ASP A 29 -15.22 17.29 14.39
C ASP A 29 -14.48 17.30 13.03
N SER A 30 -15.23 17.34 11.91
CA SER A 30 -14.73 17.30 10.51
C SER A 30 -13.55 18.24 10.20
N SER A 31 -13.38 19.33 10.95
CA SER A 31 -12.27 20.28 10.77
C SER A 31 -10.92 19.66 11.13
N LEU A 32 -10.87 18.77 12.14
CA LEU A 32 -9.58 18.35 12.69
C LEU A 32 -8.77 17.50 11.70
N LEU A 33 -9.39 16.64 10.91
CA LEU A 33 -8.64 15.83 9.95
C LEU A 33 -8.33 16.60 8.66
N GLN A 34 -9.22 17.48 8.21
CA GLN A 34 -8.96 18.30 7.02
C GLN A 34 -7.84 19.32 7.28
N ASP A 35 -7.79 19.88 8.50
CA ASP A 35 -6.82 20.92 8.85
C ASP A 35 -5.49 20.34 9.36
N ASN A 36 -5.49 19.14 9.96
CA ASN A 36 -4.27 18.56 10.55
C ASN A 36 -3.55 17.54 9.65
N VAL A 37 -4.16 17.06 8.57
CA VAL A 37 -3.52 16.09 7.66
C VAL A 37 -2.81 16.82 6.52
N ALA A 38 -1.48 16.82 6.57
CA ALA A 38 -0.64 17.41 5.52
C ALA A 38 -0.80 16.68 4.16
N PHE A 39 -0.76 15.36 4.17
CA PHE A 39 -1.05 14.50 3.02
C PHE A 39 -1.25 13.04 3.43
N VAL A 40 -1.79 12.23 2.52
CA VAL A 40 -1.96 10.78 2.63
C VAL A 40 -1.18 10.10 1.50
N LEU A 41 -0.22 9.24 1.87
CA LEU A 41 0.50 8.37 0.95
C LEU A 41 -0.12 6.98 1.00
N CYS A 42 -0.69 6.52 -0.12
CA CYS A 42 -1.17 5.16 -0.27
C CYS A 42 -0.08 4.32 -0.96
N LEU A 43 0.25 3.15 -0.43
CA LEU A 43 1.22 2.24 -1.05
C LEU A 43 0.45 1.11 -1.73
N ASP A 44 0.66 0.91 -3.03
CA ASP A 44 0.06 -0.21 -3.77
C ASP A 44 1.14 -0.97 -4.54
N THR A 45 1.16 -2.29 -4.39
CA THR A 45 1.97 -3.22 -5.18
C THR A 45 3.40 -2.71 -5.42
N LEU A 46 4.24 -2.68 -4.38
CA LEU A 46 5.67 -2.25 -4.48
C LEU A 46 6.65 -3.43 -4.43
N GLY A 47 6.15 -4.66 -4.54
CA GLY A 47 6.92 -5.89 -4.40
C GLY A 47 7.68 -6.34 -5.64
N ASN A 48 7.60 -5.61 -6.77
CA ASN A 48 8.30 -5.93 -8.00
C ASN A 48 8.44 -4.66 -8.87
N GLY A 49 9.15 -4.77 -9.98
CA GLY A 49 9.34 -3.72 -10.98
C GLY A 49 10.51 -2.78 -10.67
N ASP A 50 11.11 -2.27 -11.75
CA ASP A 50 12.18 -1.25 -11.71
C ASP A 50 11.66 0.14 -12.12
N THR A 51 10.34 0.26 -12.23
CA THR A 51 9.62 1.51 -12.49
C THR A 51 8.76 1.82 -11.28
N MET A 52 8.74 3.08 -10.87
CA MET A 52 7.92 3.55 -9.77
C MET A 52 7.09 4.73 -10.23
N HIS A 53 5.79 4.65 -10.01
CA HIS A 53 4.81 5.63 -10.48
C HIS A 53 4.08 6.26 -9.29
N LEU A 54 4.13 7.58 -9.21
CA LEU A 54 3.33 8.37 -8.29
C LEU A 54 2.03 8.79 -8.99
N HIS A 55 0.93 8.13 -8.61
CA HIS A 55 -0.40 8.42 -9.14
C HIS A 55 -1.04 9.55 -8.34
N VAL A 56 -1.43 10.61 -9.06
CA VAL A 56 -2.05 11.81 -8.48
C VAL A 56 -3.37 12.14 -9.17
N SER A 57 -4.34 12.57 -8.36
CA SER A 57 -5.64 13.04 -8.86
C SER A 57 -5.65 14.52 -9.24
N LYS A 58 -4.81 15.29 -8.56
CA LYS A 58 -4.55 16.72 -8.79
C LYS A 58 -3.04 16.91 -8.72
N PRO A 59 -2.42 17.62 -9.68
CA PRO A 59 -1.00 17.93 -9.59
C PRO A 59 -0.71 18.71 -8.29
N PRO A 60 0.31 18.31 -7.51
CA PRO A 60 0.63 18.97 -6.27
C PRO A 60 1.10 20.41 -6.54
N LYS A 61 0.60 21.35 -5.75
CA LYS A 61 0.97 22.77 -5.88
C LYS A 61 2.35 23.03 -5.29
N GLU A 62 3.13 23.90 -5.91
CA GLU A 62 4.41 24.36 -5.37
C GLU A 62 4.22 24.94 -3.95
N GLY A 63 5.09 24.55 -3.02
CA GLY A 63 5.00 24.90 -1.59
C GLY A 63 4.04 24.04 -0.76
N SER A 64 3.32 23.08 -1.36
CA SER A 64 2.55 22.08 -0.59
C SER A 64 3.45 20.95 -0.09
N PRO A 65 3.15 20.32 1.06
CA PRO A 65 3.94 19.20 1.58
C PRO A 65 3.94 17.98 0.63
N GLN A 66 2.89 17.81 -0.19
CA GLN A 66 2.87 16.82 -1.25
C GLN A 66 3.93 17.09 -2.33
N PHE A 67 4.10 18.36 -2.71
CA PHE A 67 5.08 18.75 -3.71
C PHE A 67 6.49 18.53 -3.17
N THR A 68 6.73 18.83 -1.90
CA THR A 68 7.99 18.50 -1.22
C THR A 68 8.28 17.01 -1.32
N LEU A 69 7.32 16.13 -0.99
CA LEU A 69 7.56 14.69 -1.10
C LEU A 69 7.82 14.24 -2.54
N LEU A 70 7.09 14.77 -3.53
CA LEU A 70 7.34 14.47 -4.94
C LEU A 70 8.80 14.81 -5.31
N LYS A 71 9.28 15.99 -4.90
CA LYS A 71 10.65 16.43 -5.16
C LYS A 71 11.69 15.58 -4.45
N GLU A 72 11.43 15.19 -3.20
CA GLU A 72 12.32 14.28 -2.48
C GLU A 72 12.38 12.89 -3.11
N LEU A 73 11.25 12.36 -3.60
CA LEU A 73 11.23 11.08 -4.30
C LEU A 73 12.01 11.13 -5.61
N GLU A 74 11.87 12.21 -6.39
CA GLU A 74 12.66 12.45 -7.61
C GLU A 74 14.16 12.49 -7.27
N LEU A 75 14.53 13.29 -6.26
CA LEU A 75 15.93 13.45 -5.83
C LEU A 75 16.55 12.13 -5.35
N VAL A 76 15.88 11.41 -4.45
CA VAL A 76 16.38 10.14 -3.90
C VAL A 76 16.47 9.06 -4.97
N SER A 77 15.50 9.02 -5.89
CA SER A 77 15.54 8.08 -7.01
C SER A 77 16.74 8.35 -7.92
N GLU A 78 17.01 9.62 -8.26
CA GLU A 78 18.12 9.98 -9.15
C GLU A 78 19.50 9.84 -8.47
N SER A 79 19.61 10.21 -7.19
CA SER A 79 20.91 10.24 -6.50
C SER A 79 21.33 8.88 -5.93
N GLN A 80 20.39 8.12 -5.36
CA GLN A 80 20.70 6.90 -4.61
C GLN A 80 20.30 5.62 -5.36
N PHE A 81 19.29 5.68 -6.23
CA PHE A 81 18.71 4.51 -6.89
C PHE A 81 18.52 4.72 -8.41
N PRO A 82 19.61 4.94 -9.18
CA PRO A 82 19.51 5.24 -10.61
C PRO A 82 18.87 4.12 -11.44
N ASP A 83 18.84 2.90 -10.90
CA ASP A 83 18.18 1.74 -11.51
C ASP A 83 16.65 1.86 -11.52
N VAL A 84 16.08 2.68 -10.62
CA VAL A 84 14.62 2.86 -10.49
C VAL A 84 14.19 4.07 -11.31
N LYS A 85 13.34 3.82 -12.31
CA LYS A 85 12.73 4.90 -13.11
C LYS A 85 11.50 5.43 -12.40
N PHE A 86 11.62 6.62 -11.81
CA PHE A 86 10.50 7.31 -11.19
C PHE A 86 9.72 8.17 -12.19
N SER A 87 8.39 8.15 -12.14
CA SER A 87 7.56 9.10 -12.89
C SER A 87 6.24 9.42 -12.20
N MET A 88 5.71 10.63 -12.46
CA MET A 88 4.40 11.06 -11.98
C MET A 88 3.33 10.79 -13.04
N VAL A 89 2.23 10.14 -12.63
CA VAL A 89 1.08 9.86 -13.49
C VAL A 89 -0.12 10.61 -12.94
N HIS A 90 -0.63 11.57 -13.72
CA HIS A 90 -1.82 12.33 -13.35
C HIS A 90 -3.07 11.77 -14.05
N LYS A 91 -4.09 11.45 -13.26
CA LYS A 91 -5.42 11.05 -13.74
C LYS A 91 -6.49 11.84 -13.00
N LYS A 92 -7.33 12.58 -13.72
CA LYS A 92 -8.51 13.22 -13.11
C LYS A 92 -9.52 12.17 -12.66
N ILE A 93 -10.10 12.39 -11.48
CA ILE A 93 -11.16 11.55 -10.92
C ILE A 93 -12.42 11.72 -11.77
N ASN A 94 -12.97 10.60 -12.24
CA ASN A 94 -14.26 10.58 -12.93
C ASN A 94 -15.36 10.29 -11.90
N LEU A 95 -16.15 11.30 -11.53
CA LEU A 95 -17.25 11.15 -10.57
C LEU A 95 -18.44 10.34 -11.11
N ALA A 96 -18.50 10.14 -12.43
CA ALA A 96 -19.55 9.33 -13.06
C ALA A 96 -19.20 7.83 -13.12
N ASP A 97 -17.97 7.46 -12.79
CA ASP A 97 -17.55 6.06 -12.74
C ASP A 97 -17.85 5.49 -11.36
N ASP A 98 -18.53 4.34 -11.31
CA ASP A 98 -18.84 3.67 -10.05
C ASP A 98 -17.58 3.11 -9.39
N MET A 99 -16.56 2.78 -10.19
CA MET A 99 -15.32 2.15 -9.72
C MET A 99 -14.13 3.12 -9.78
N LEU A 100 -13.49 3.32 -8.63
CA LEU A 100 -12.30 4.15 -8.53
C LEU A 100 -11.06 3.39 -8.97
N ALA A 101 -10.12 4.11 -9.59
CA ALA A 101 -8.90 3.52 -10.11
C ALA A 101 -7.86 3.25 -9.02
N TRP A 102 -7.70 4.21 -8.11
CA TRP A 102 -6.69 4.21 -7.06
C TRP A 102 -7.28 4.63 -5.72
N GLU A 103 -6.67 4.17 -4.62
CA GLU A 103 -7.16 4.44 -3.27
C GLU A 103 -7.17 5.94 -2.95
N HIS A 104 -6.16 6.68 -3.41
CA HIS A 104 -6.07 8.12 -3.19
C HIS A 104 -7.26 8.91 -3.76
N GLU A 105 -8.02 8.36 -4.72
CA GLU A 105 -9.21 9.01 -5.27
C GLU A 105 -10.31 9.15 -4.20
N ARG A 106 -10.43 8.19 -3.26
CA ARG A 106 -11.37 8.28 -2.12
C ARG A 106 -11.08 9.50 -1.25
N PHE A 107 -9.80 9.70 -0.92
CA PHE A 107 -9.34 10.87 -0.16
C PHE A 107 -9.52 12.17 -0.95
N GLY A 108 -9.24 12.15 -2.26
CA GLY A 108 -9.41 13.30 -3.15
C GLY A 108 -10.86 13.80 -3.25
N ILE A 109 -11.86 12.90 -3.23
CA ILE A 109 -13.28 13.26 -3.18
C ILE A 109 -13.62 14.02 -1.90
N ARG A 110 -13.06 13.61 -0.76
CA ARG A 110 -13.21 14.26 0.54
C ARG A 110 -12.29 15.48 0.74
N ARG A 111 -11.68 15.97 -0.34
CA ARG A 111 -10.75 17.13 -0.36
C ARG A 111 -9.46 16.91 0.45
N LEU A 112 -9.12 15.68 0.78
CA LEU A 112 -7.87 15.38 1.46
C LEU A 112 -6.71 15.28 0.46
N PRO A 113 -5.56 15.89 0.78
CA PRO A 113 -4.36 15.78 -0.02
C PRO A 113 -3.86 14.31 -0.07
N ALA A 114 -3.92 13.62 -1.22
CA ALA A 114 -3.49 12.21 -1.31
C ALA A 114 -2.92 11.78 -2.67
N PHE A 115 -2.06 10.76 -2.64
CA PHE A 115 -1.46 10.12 -3.82
C PHE A 115 -1.19 8.63 -3.57
N THR A 116 -1.09 7.84 -4.65
CA THR A 116 -0.77 6.40 -4.58
C THR A 116 0.57 6.14 -5.23
N LEU A 117 1.48 5.49 -4.52
CA LEU A 117 2.75 5.02 -5.06
C LEU A 117 2.63 3.55 -5.45
N SER A 118 2.97 3.23 -6.70
CA SER A 118 2.96 1.84 -7.17
C SER A 118 3.96 1.59 -8.29
N HIS A 119 4.37 0.34 -8.51
CA HIS A 119 5.20 0.01 -9.68
C HIS A 119 4.39 -0.11 -10.98
N LEU A 120 3.06 -0.13 -10.87
CA LEU A 120 2.14 -0.32 -11.99
C LEU A 120 1.85 1.02 -12.67
N ALA A 121 2.02 1.09 -13.99
CA ALA A 121 1.69 2.28 -14.77
C ALA A 121 0.16 2.53 -14.86
N SER A 122 -0.65 1.48 -14.73
CA SER A 122 -2.11 1.57 -14.84
C SER A 122 -2.82 0.61 -13.89
N HIS A 123 -3.90 1.11 -13.27
CA HIS A 123 -4.82 0.34 -12.42
C HIS A 123 -5.51 -0.85 -13.13
N ARG A 124 -5.54 -0.89 -14.47
CA ARG A 124 -6.21 -1.94 -15.26
C ARG A 124 -5.35 -3.18 -15.48
N LEU A 125 -4.10 -3.18 -15.04
CA LEU A 125 -3.19 -4.30 -15.25
C LEU A 125 -3.67 -5.55 -14.50
N ALA A 126 -3.71 -6.68 -15.22
CA ALA A 126 -4.23 -7.95 -14.70
C ALA A 126 -3.47 -8.45 -13.46
N GLN A 127 -2.20 -8.08 -13.31
CA GLN A 127 -1.37 -8.41 -12.14
C GLN A 127 -2.03 -7.99 -10.82
N ARG A 128 -2.77 -6.87 -10.82
CA ARG A 128 -3.46 -6.34 -9.64
C ARG A 128 -4.66 -7.18 -9.20
N ALA A 129 -5.31 -7.86 -10.15
CA ALA A 129 -6.52 -8.64 -9.94
C ALA A 129 -6.30 -10.16 -10.03
N SER A 130 -5.05 -10.62 -10.16
CA SER A 130 -4.75 -12.03 -10.33
C SER A 130 -4.99 -12.84 -9.06
N ILE A 131 -5.59 -14.03 -9.22
CA ILE A 131 -5.67 -15.07 -8.18
C ILE A 131 -4.34 -15.85 -8.05
N MET A 132 -3.49 -15.80 -9.07
CA MET A 132 -2.19 -16.46 -9.13
C MET A 132 -1.05 -15.58 -8.59
N ASP A 133 -1.39 -14.50 -7.88
CA ASP A 133 -0.43 -13.63 -7.20
C ASP A 133 0.17 -14.37 -6.00
N ALA A 134 1.27 -15.07 -6.25
CA ALA A 134 2.00 -15.90 -5.30
C ALA A 134 3.48 -15.50 -5.30
N ARG A 135 4.18 -15.75 -4.18
CA ARG A 135 5.63 -15.58 -4.12
C ARG A 135 6.30 -16.51 -5.13
N SER A 136 7.16 -15.97 -6.01
CA SER A 136 8.09 -16.83 -6.75
C SER A 136 9.17 -17.27 -5.77
N VAL A 137 9.07 -18.49 -5.27
CA VAL A 137 10.19 -19.09 -4.56
C VAL A 137 11.26 -19.35 -5.62
N SER A 138 12.45 -18.74 -5.45
CA SER A 138 13.60 -18.99 -6.32
C SER A 138 13.86 -20.50 -6.43
N PRO A 139 14.24 -21.04 -7.61
CA PRO A 139 14.43 -22.48 -7.82
C PRO A 139 15.46 -23.15 -6.90
N SER A 140 16.25 -22.38 -6.16
CA SER A 140 17.31 -22.89 -5.27
C SER A 140 16.79 -23.80 -4.13
N SER A 141 15.50 -23.77 -3.79
CA SER A 141 14.89 -24.65 -2.77
C SER A 141 14.14 -25.86 -3.35
N ARG A 142 14.05 -26.00 -4.68
CA ARG A 142 13.51 -27.20 -5.34
C ARG A 142 14.59 -27.80 -6.24
N HIS A 143 15.19 -28.88 -5.80
CA HIS A 143 15.94 -29.77 -6.68
C HIS A 143 15.07 -30.15 -7.89
N GLY A 144 15.35 -29.55 -9.06
CA GLY A 144 14.99 -30.12 -10.37
C GLY A 144 13.66 -29.69 -11.03
N ALA A 145 13.20 -28.44 -10.97
CA ALA A 145 12.04 -28.05 -11.78
C ALA A 145 12.07 -26.59 -12.29
N GLY A 146 12.40 -26.44 -13.58
CA GLY A 146 11.88 -25.41 -14.50
C GLY A 146 12.17 -23.94 -14.21
N GLU A 147 11.96 -23.10 -15.23
CA GLU A 147 11.90 -21.65 -15.10
C GLU A 147 10.91 -21.24 -14.01
N PRO A 148 11.19 -20.14 -13.26
CA PRO A 148 10.23 -19.60 -12.29
C PRO A 148 8.89 -19.34 -12.97
N PRO A 149 7.75 -19.66 -12.32
CA PRO A 149 6.43 -19.49 -12.93
C PRO A 149 6.24 -18.04 -13.38
N ALA A 150 5.78 -17.85 -14.62
CA ALA A 150 5.55 -16.57 -15.30
C ALA A 150 4.35 -15.77 -14.73
N GLY A 151 4.11 -15.85 -13.42
CA GLY A 151 3.08 -15.10 -12.70
C GLY A 151 3.62 -13.81 -12.08
N PRO A 152 2.72 -12.88 -11.68
CA PRO A 152 3.09 -11.77 -10.81
C PRO A 152 3.66 -12.34 -9.51
N HIS A 153 4.91 -11.98 -9.22
CA HIS A 153 5.65 -12.47 -8.08
C HIS A 153 6.26 -11.31 -7.30
N VAL A 154 6.40 -11.53 -6.00
CA VAL A 154 7.12 -10.62 -5.11
C VAL A 154 8.60 -10.98 -5.13
N ASP A 155 9.44 -10.03 -5.52
CA ASP A 155 10.89 -10.10 -5.42
C ASP A 155 11.33 -9.35 -4.15
N VAL A 156 11.89 -10.10 -3.19
CA VAL A 156 12.31 -9.57 -1.89
C VAL A 156 13.41 -8.51 -2.04
N GLN A 157 14.33 -8.68 -2.99
CA GLN A 157 15.44 -7.74 -3.20
C GLN A 157 14.89 -6.41 -3.74
N LYS A 158 13.97 -6.46 -4.71
CA LYS A 158 13.29 -5.26 -5.22
C LYS A 158 12.39 -4.62 -4.19
N LEU A 159 11.70 -5.43 -3.38
CA LEU A 159 10.87 -4.92 -2.30
C LEU A 159 11.73 -4.19 -1.26
N SER A 160 12.87 -4.75 -0.84
CA SER A 160 13.81 -4.11 0.09
C SER A 160 14.34 -2.77 -0.47
N ARG A 161 14.78 -2.76 -1.73
CA ARG A 161 15.17 -1.54 -2.44
C ARG A 161 14.07 -0.48 -2.43
N ASN A 162 12.86 -0.87 -2.84
CA ASN A 162 11.72 0.05 -2.93
C ASN A 162 11.32 0.57 -1.54
N THR A 163 11.37 -0.28 -0.50
CA THR A 163 11.15 0.13 0.90
C THR A 163 12.20 1.13 1.36
N LYS A 164 13.48 0.91 1.06
CA LYS A 164 14.57 1.84 1.41
C LYS A 164 14.35 3.20 0.73
N LEU A 165 14.02 3.21 -0.57
CA LEU A 165 13.72 4.44 -1.31
C LEU A 165 12.57 5.24 -0.66
N VAL A 166 11.45 4.57 -0.35
CA VAL A 166 10.29 5.22 0.28
C VAL A 166 10.63 5.71 1.69
N ALA A 167 11.37 4.93 2.47
CA ALA A 167 11.79 5.31 3.81
C ALA A 167 12.67 6.56 3.80
N GLU A 168 13.69 6.61 2.93
CA GLU A 168 14.59 7.76 2.77
C GLU A 168 13.83 9.03 2.38
N ALA A 169 12.93 8.93 1.37
CA ALA A 169 12.13 10.06 0.94
C ALA A 169 11.19 10.57 2.05
N LEU A 170 10.55 9.67 2.80
CA LEU A 170 9.69 10.05 3.92
C LEU A 170 10.49 10.67 5.07
N ALA A 171 11.65 10.13 5.42
CA ALA A 171 12.49 10.67 6.47
C ALA A 171 12.97 12.08 6.13
N ARG A 172 13.35 12.34 4.87
CA ARG A 172 13.71 13.68 4.38
C ARG A 172 12.58 14.69 4.57
N VAL A 173 11.35 14.30 4.25
CA VAL A 173 10.16 15.14 4.45
C VAL A 173 9.82 15.32 5.93
N ILE A 174 9.92 14.30 6.77
CA ILE A 174 9.56 14.39 8.19
C ILE A 174 10.56 15.28 8.96
N TYR A 175 11.85 15.20 8.63
CA TYR A 175 12.90 15.96 9.31
C TYR A 175 13.24 17.30 8.62
N ASN A 176 12.56 17.64 7.53
CA ASN A 176 12.82 18.80 6.67
C ASN A 176 14.32 18.94 6.31
N LEU A 177 14.94 17.84 5.86
CA LEU A 177 16.40 17.83 5.63
C LEU A 177 16.83 18.74 4.47
N THR A 178 15.97 18.89 3.47
CA THR A 178 16.23 19.70 2.28
C THR A 178 16.25 21.20 2.60
N GLU A 179 15.35 21.66 3.47
CA GLU A 179 15.37 23.04 3.98
C GLU A 179 16.62 23.32 4.82
N LYS A 180 17.21 22.28 5.43
CA LYS A 180 18.41 22.36 6.26
C LYS A 180 19.71 22.22 5.44
N GLY A 181 19.63 22.12 4.12
CA GLY A 181 20.79 22.02 3.22
C GLY A 181 21.50 20.67 3.27
N ALA A 182 20.80 19.60 3.65
CA ALA A 182 21.37 18.25 3.61
C ALA A 182 21.69 17.85 2.16
N PRO A 183 22.85 17.21 1.92
CA PRO A 183 23.24 16.83 0.57
C PRO A 183 22.37 15.67 0.05
N GLY A 184 22.15 15.65 -1.26
CA GLY A 184 21.24 14.71 -1.92
C GLY A 184 21.65 13.23 -1.81
N ASP A 185 22.92 12.97 -1.51
CA ASP A 185 23.55 11.66 -1.33
C ASP A 185 23.43 11.12 0.10
N LEU A 186 22.99 11.93 1.06
CA LEU A 186 22.86 11.51 2.46
C LEU A 186 21.86 10.35 2.59
N GLN A 187 22.35 9.20 3.02
CA GLN A 187 21.54 8.03 3.39
C GLN A 187 21.33 8.03 4.89
N ILE A 188 20.07 8.05 5.33
CA ILE A 188 19.68 8.08 6.74
C ILE A 188 19.65 6.65 7.30
N PHE A 189 19.12 5.71 6.52
CA PHE A 189 18.93 4.32 6.90
C PHE A 189 20.16 3.49 6.49
N THR A 190 21.24 3.66 7.25
CA THR A 190 22.49 2.90 7.11
C THR A 190 22.76 2.05 8.35
N GLU A 191 23.58 1.01 8.18
CA GLU A 191 24.06 0.11 9.23
C GLU A 191 22.96 -0.47 10.13
N GLN A 192 22.80 0.06 11.34
CA GLN A 192 21.87 -0.43 12.35
C GLN A 192 20.41 -0.08 12.04
N MET A 193 20.17 0.96 11.23
CA MET A 193 18.84 1.39 10.81
C MET A 193 18.47 0.88 9.41
N GLN A 194 19.27 0.01 8.81
CA GLN A 194 18.98 -0.53 7.50
C GLN A 194 17.74 -1.44 7.52
N VAL A 195 17.09 -1.55 6.36
CA VAL A 195 16.03 -2.52 6.16
C VAL A 195 16.62 -3.93 6.28
N GLN A 196 16.04 -4.75 7.16
CA GLN A 196 16.47 -6.13 7.35
C GLN A 196 15.80 -7.04 6.32
N ASP A 197 16.58 -7.54 5.37
CA ASP A 197 16.10 -8.41 4.29
C ASP A 197 15.54 -9.73 4.83
N GLU A 198 16.13 -10.29 5.88
CA GLU A 198 15.67 -11.53 6.50
C GLU A 198 14.30 -11.35 7.14
N GLN A 199 14.09 -10.23 7.85
CA GLN A 199 12.80 -9.90 8.45
C GLN A 199 11.75 -9.70 7.35
N LEU A 200 12.09 -8.94 6.31
CA LEU A 200 11.19 -8.66 5.20
C LEU A 200 10.82 -9.96 4.45
N SER A 201 11.78 -10.86 4.23
CA SER A 201 11.52 -12.19 3.68
C SER A 201 10.57 -13.00 4.56
N ALA A 202 10.80 -13.04 5.89
CA ALA A 202 9.95 -13.79 6.81
C ALA A 202 8.51 -13.27 6.85
N VAL A 203 8.32 -11.94 6.85
CA VAL A 203 7.00 -11.32 6.80
C VAL A 203 6.29 -11.62 5.48
N VAL A 204 7.02 -11.58 4.35
CA VAL A 204 6.46 -11.93 3.04
C VAL A 204 6.10 -13.42 2.95
N ASP A 205 6.93 -14.32 3.47
CA ASP A 205 6.63 -15.76 3.54
C ASP A 205 5.37 -16.02 4.34
N TRP A 206 5.26 -15.38 5.50
CA TRP A 206 4.09 -15.50 6.34
C TRP A 206 2.83 -14.94 5.67
N LEU A 207 2.87 -13.73 5.10
CA LEU A 207 1.72 -13.11 4.43
C LEU A 207 1.24 -13.88 3.21
N THR A 208 2.17 -14.52 2.48
CA THR A 208 1.85 -15.28 1.26
C THR A 208 1.34 -16.69 1.56
N ALA A 209 1.65 -17.23 2.74
CA ALA A 209 1.11 -18.51 3.20
C ALA A 209 -0.34 -18.44 3.72
N GLN A 210 -0.85 -17.24 4.01
CA GLN A 210 -2.17 -17.05 4.62
C GLN A 210 -3.25 -16.67 3.59
N PRO A 211 -4.50 -17.16 3.75
CA PRO A 211 -5.59 -16.77 2.87
C PRO A 211 -5.96 -15.29 3.07
N ARG A 212 -6.05 -14.55 1.96
CA ARG A 212 -6.34 -13.09 1.96
C ARG A 212 -7.81 -12.77 1.64
N ALA A 213 -8.63 -13.78 1.38
CA ALA A 213 -10.02 -13.57 0.96
C ALA A 213 -10.87 -12.93 2.06
N ALA A 214 -11.83 -12.10 1.64
CA ALA A 214 -12.75 -11.42 2.55
C ALA A 214 -13.56 -12.41 3.44
N GLN A 215 -13.82 -13.59 2.92
CA GLN A 215 -14.63 -14.63 3.57
C GLN A 215 -13.84 -15.56 4.49
N LEU A 216 -12.50 -15.52 4.41
CA LEU A 216 -11.61 -16.43 5.15
C LEU A 216 -10.92 -15.75 6.33
N VAL A 217 -10.97 -14.42 6.39
CA VAL A 217 -10.37 -13.63 7.46
C VAL A 217 -11.50 -13.08 8.34
N ASP A 218 -11.76 -13.81 9.42
CA ASP A 218 -12.72 -13.46 10.46
C ASP A 218 -12.14 -12.44 11.46
N LYS A 219 -12.99 -11.98 12.39
CA LYS A 219 -12.63 -11.04 13.45
C LYS A 219 -11.47 -11.54 14.32
N ASP A 220 -11.44 -12.84 14.57
CA ASP A 220 -10.43 -13.51 15.40
C ASP A 220 -9.35 -14.20 14.56
N SER A 221 -9.20 -13.78 13.30
CA SER A 221 -8.17 -14.34 12.44
C SER A 221 -6.77 -14.13 13.03
N SER A 222 -5.97 -15.18 12.95
CA SER A 222 -4.56 -15.15 13.36
C SER A 222 -3.80 -14.06 12.61
N VAL A 223 -4.11 -13.84 11.32
CA VAL A 223 -3.48 -12.80 10.49
C VAL A 223 -3.64 -11.41 11.08
N VAL A 224 -4.84 -11.01 11.48
CA VAL A 224 -5.09 -9.67 12.05
C VAL A 224 -4.40 -9.53 13.41
N SER A 225 -4.44 -10.58 14.23
CA SER A 225 -3.82 -10.55 15.56
C SER A 225 -2.29 -10.53 15.50
N THR A 226 -1.69 -11.29 14.60
CA THR A 226 -0.24 -11.26 14.37
C THR A 226 0.20 -9.92 13.78
N LEU A 227 -0.57 -9.33 12.87
CA LEU A 227 -0.28 -7.98 12.35
C LEU A 227 -0.34 -6.94 13.47
N GLU A 228 -1.37 -6.96 14.31
CA GLU A 228 -1.44 -6.04 15.46
C GLU A 228 -0.24 -6.22 16.40
N TYR A 229 0.10 -7.45 16.75
CA TYR A 229 1.25 -7.74 17.61
C TYR A 229 2.56 -7.24 16.99
N HIS A 230 2.79 -7.52 15.71
CA HIS A 230 3.98 -7.06 14.99
C HIS A 230 4.03 -5.53 14.92
N MET A 231 2.91 -4.88 14.60
CA MET A 231 2.83 -3.41 14.55
C MET A 231 2.99 -2.79 15.94
N GLY A 232 2.48 -3.41 17.00
CA GLY A 232 2.62 -2.94 18.38
C GLY A 232 4.05 -2.96 18.90
N HIS A 233 4.94 -3.72 18.27
CA HIS A 233 6.38 -3.66 18.56
C HIS A 233 7.03 -2.38 18.05
N TYR A 234 6.54 -1.82 16.93
CA TYR A 234 7.12 -0.65 16.27
C TYR A 234 6.32 0.64 16.47
N LEU A 235 5.03 0.55 16.77
CA LEU A 235 4.09 1.66 16.90
C LEU A 235 3.58 1.80 18.34
N LYS A 236 3.34 3.03 18.78
CA LYS A 236 2.93 3.33 20.17
C LYS A 236 1.45 3.05 20.48
N ASP A 237 0.56 3.33 19.54
CA ASP A 237 -0.90 3.15 19.71
C ASP A 237 -1.44 2.42 18.49
N VAL A 238 -1.81 1.16 18.66
CA VAL A 238 -2.38 0.31 17.62
C VAL A 238 -3.82 -0.01 18.01
N LYS A 239 -4.77 0.35 17.14
CA LYS A 239 -6.20 0.15 17.36
C LYS A 239 -6.81 -0.59 16.18
N ARG A 240 -7.64 -1.59 16.49
CA ARG A 240 -8.45 -2.31 15.50
C ARG A 240 -9.79 -1.60 15.30
N HIS A 241 -10.13 -1.32 14.06
CA HIS A 241 -11.44 -0.78 13.70
C HIS A 241 -12.24 -1.82 12.91
N TYR A 242 -13.34 -2.30 13.49
CA TYR A 242 -14.20 -3.28 12.83
C TYR A 242 -15.37 -2.59 12.14
N VAL A 243 -15.45 -2.79 10.83
CA VAL A 243 -16.57 -2.32 10.02
C VAL A 243 -17.49 -3.49 9.68
N ARG A 244 -18.80 -3.29 9.89
CA ARG A 244 -19.83 -4.21 9.40
C ARG A 244 -20.54 -3.56 8.22
N ALA A 245 -20.72 -4.31 7.13
CA ALA A 245 -21.56 -3.87 6.02
C ALA A 245 -23.00 -3.61 6.49
N ASP A 246 -23.63 -2.59 5.91
CA ASP A 246 -25.05 -2.31 6.15
C ASP A 246 -25.88 -3.50 5.67
N LYS A 247 -26.86 -3.91 6.49
CA LYS A 247 -27.76 -5.02 6.17
C LYS A 247 -28.89 -4.62 5.22
N ARG A 248 -29.24 -3.33 5.17
CA ARG A 248 -30.42 -2.85 4.44
C ARG A 248 -30.10 -2.52 2.99
N ASP A 249 -28.93 -1.96 2.73
CA ASP A 249 -28.46 -1.61 1.39
C ASP A 249 -26.93 -1.79 1.26
N PRO A 250 -26.46 -3.04 1.15
CA PRO A 250 -25.03 -3.32 0.99
C PRO A 250 -24.55 -3.03 -0.43
N GLU A 251 -23.59 -2.10 -0.60
CA GLU A 251 -22.89 -1.89 -1.88
C GLU A 251 -22.16 -3.14 -2.39
N PHE A 252 -21.68 -3.98 -1.45
CA PHE A 252 -21.07 -5.26 -1.75
C PHE A 252 -21.60 -6.33 -0.77
N VAL A 253 -22.00 -7.47 -1.32
CA VAL A 253 -22.42 -8.64 -0.54
C VAL A 253 -21.40 -9.75 -0.75
N PHE A 254 -20.89 -10.30 0.35
CA PHE A 254 -20.08 -11.51 0.31
C PHE A 254 -20.99 -12.72 0.38
N TYR A 255 -20.82 -13.66 -0.54
CA TYR A 255 -21.37 -14.99 -0.39
C TYR A 255 -20.66 -15.67 0.79
N ASP A 256 -21.42 -16.24 1.71
CA ASP A 256 -20.89 -17.13 2.73
C ASP A 256 -20.28 -18.38 2.07
N GLN A 257 -19.36 -19.06 2.75
CA GLN A 257 -18.66 -20.23 2.21
C GLN A 257 -19.67 -21.25 1.70
N LEU A 258 -19.68 -21.46 0.39
CA LEU A 258 -20.48 -22.51 -0.24
C LEU A 258 -19.84 -23.84 0.16
N LYS A 259 -20.35 -24.48 1.22
CA LYS A 259 -20.04 -25.89 1.51
C LYS A 259 -20.62 -26.71 0.36
N GLN A 260 -19.82 -26.90 -0.68
CA GLN A 260 -20.21 -27.65 -1.86
C GLN A 260 -19.63 -29.05 -1.76
N THR A 261 -20.51 -30.04 -1.63
CA THR A 261 -20.11 -31.45 -1.71
C THR A 261 -19.89 -31.79 -3.18
N MET A 262 -18.62 -31.93 -3.60
CA MET A 262 -18.29 -32.42 -4.93
C MET A 262 -18.42 -33.94 -4.95
N ASN A 263 -19.54 -34.43 -5.47
CA ASN A 263 -19.74 -35.86 -5.65
C ASN A 263 -19.12 -36.30 -6.98
N ALA A 264 -18.08 -37.13 -6.92
CA ALA A 264 -17.52 -37.79 -8.09
C ALA A 264 -18.17 -39.17 -8.24
N TYR A 265 -19.07 -39.31 -9.20
CA TYR A 265 -19.63 -40.60 -9.59
C TYR A 265 -18.72 -41.25 -10.64
N ARG A 266 -18.61 -42.57 -10.57
CA ARG A 266 -17.80 -43.38 -11.48
C ARG A 266 -18.56 -43.75 -12.74
#